data_AF-A0A2S0KU94-F1
#
_entry.id   AF-A0A2S0KU94-F1
#
_cell.length_a   1.000
_cell.length_b   1.000
_cell.length_c   1.000
_cell.angle_alpha   90.00
_cell.angle_beta   90.00
_cell.angle_gamma   90.00
#
_symmetry.space_group_name_H-M   'P 1'
#
loop_
_entity.id
_entity.type
_entity.pdbx_description
1 polymer ?
#
loop_
_entity_poly.entity_id
_entity_poly.type
_entity_poly.pdbx_seq_one_letter_code
_entity_poly.pdbx_strand_id
1 'polypeptide(L)'
;MTLAGAGLAGADSVPDAKGTASAALKAYAAMDYAQAGKLARTIPHTPEGRLVSGLCDVYDRTRQDIRRGQLTLAELFYNDKTPLPYRLEAGVALGRTTQLMKERRDLYRDAADRYDHVKIFEAVRKLAPGSSADRNAFFYLIRERLENPEQADAAFEELETFFRDFRGDRKLLPPLHLLAEYEYIRLRRDYKNAARHLMEGYEIGFANPNENRGGLFRLAFLFHKKLNDKPMAVKYFKEYLKRYPYSGQAVVARRFLEDLGEGGAEK
;
A
#
# COMPACT_ATOMS: atom_id res chain seq x y z
N MET A 1 6.87 -1.46 13.34
CA MET A 1 6.12 -2.41 12.49
C MET A 1 6.97 -2.74 11.28
N THR A 2 7.38 -3.98 11.14
CA THR A 2 8.08 -4.49 9.95
C THR A 2 7.05 -4.73 8.84
N LEU A 3 6.76 -3.69 8.05
CA LEU A 3 5.99 -3.83 6.79
C LEU A 3 6.90 -4.41 5.69
N ALA A 4 7.47 -5.58 5.96
CA ALA A 4 8.26 -6.36 5.02
C ALA A 4 7.39 -7.49 4.46
N GLY A 5 6.50 -7.17 3.52
CA GLY A 5 5.81 -8.19 2.72
C GLY A 5 4.37 -7.88 2.26
N ALA A 6 3.69 -6.86 2.78
CA ALA A 6 2.27 -6.62 2.47
C ALA A 6 2.03 -5.73 1.23
N GLY A 7 2.84 -5.89 0.17
CA GLY A 7 2.79 -5.06 -1.05
C GLY A 7 1.84 -5.54 -2.14
N LEU A 8 0.96 -6.52 -1.86
CA LEU A 8 0.00 -7.06 -2.83
C LEU A 8 -1.39 -7.21 -2.19
N ALA A 9 -1.96 -6.08 -1.77
CA ALA A 9 -3.41 -5.95 -1.61
C ALA A 9 -3.91 -4.95 -2.65
N GLY A 10 -3.78 -5.35 -3.91
CA GLY A 10 -4.45 -4.75 -5.06
C GLY A 10 -4.89 -5.92 -5.92
N ALA A 11 -6.02 -6.53 -5.55
CA ALA A 11 -6.66 -7.56 -6.36
C ALA A 11 -7.28 -6.90 -7.58
N ASP A 12 -6.42 -6.46 -8.51
CA ASP A 12 -6.72 -6.30 -9.92
C ASP A 12 -5.53 -6.90 -10.67
N SER A 13 -5.44 -8.22 -10.54
CA SER A 13 -4.59 -9.08 -11.36
C SER A 13 -4.78 -8.71 -12.84
N VAL A 14 -3.66 -8.56 -13.56
CA VAL A 14 -3.62 -8.33 -15.02
C VAL A 14 -4.68 -9.22 -15.69
N PRO A 15 -5.76 -8.64 -16.24
CA PRO A 15 -6.75 -9.43 -16.94
C PRO A 15 -6.16 -9.85 -18.27
N ASP A 16 -6.22 -11.15 -18.57
CA ASP A 16 -6.06 -11.61 -19.94
C ASP A 16 -7.22 -11.07 -20.80
N ALA A 17 -7.13 -11.18 -22.13
CA ALA A 17 -8.13 -10.64 -23.09
C ALA A 17 -9.59 -11.16 -22.90
N LYS A 18 -9.84 -12.00 -21.89
CA LYS A 18 -11.16 -12.51 -21.46
C LYS A 18 -11.53 -12.19 -20.01
N GLY A 19 -10.83 -11.27 -19.33
CA GLY A 19 -11.21 -10.79 -17.99
C GLY A 19 -10.99 -11.77 -16.84
N THR A 20 -10.30 -12.90 -17.06
CA THR A 20 -9.92 -13.84 -16.00
C THR A 20 -8.41 -13.90 -15.88
N ALA A 21 -7.87 -13.69 -14.67
CA ALA A 21 -6.45 -13.90 -14.42
C ALA A 21 -6.07 -15.37 -14.64
N SER A 22 -4.92 -15.59 -15.27
CA SER A 22 -4.37 -16.93 -15.48
C SER A 22 -4.14 -17.65 -14.16
N ALA A 23 -3.97 -18.97 -14.24
CA ALA A 23 -3.63 -19.78 -13.08
C ALA A 23 -2.30 -19.34 -12.43
N ALA A 24 -1.33 -18.86 -13.22
CA ALA A 24 -0.03 -18.45 -12.73
C ALA A 24 -0.13 -17.17 -11.86
N LEU A 25 -0.86 -16.16 -12.34
CA LEU A 25 -1.09 -14.93 -11.58
C LEU A 25 -1.94 -15.17 -10.34
N LYS A 26 -2.95 -16.04 -10.41
CA LYS A 26 -3.76 -16.45 -9.25
C LYS A 26 -2.93 -17.13 -8.17
N ALA A 27 -2.06 -18.08 -8.55
CA ALA A 27 -1.17 -18.75 -7.62
C ALA A 27 -0.20 -17.76 -6.96
N TYR A 28 0.37 -16.83 -7.75
CA TYR A 28 1.25 -15.79 -7.23
C TYR A 28 0.53 -14.86 -6.24
N ALA A 29 -0.68 -14.39 -6.58
CA ALA A 29 -1.49 -13.54 -5.70
C ALA A 29 -1.89 -14.24 -4.39
N ALA A 30 -2.02 -15.58 -4.42
CA ALA A 30 -2.23 -16.41 -3.23
C ALA A 30 -0.93 -16.68 -2.43
N MET A 31 0.21 -16.11 -2.84
CA MET A 31 1.54 -16.36 -2.29
C MET A 31 2.01 -17.82 -2.39
N ASP A 32 1.42 -18.60 -3.30
CA ASP A 32 1.91 -19.94 -3.66
C ASP A 32 2.98 -19.84 -4.76
N TYR A 33 4.16 -19.38 -4.36
CA TYR A 33 5.29 -19.15 -5.27
C TYR A 33 5.76 -20.44 -5.96
N ALA A 34 5.64 -21.59 -5.29
CA ALA A 34 6.01 -22.87 -5.85
C ALA A 34 5.12 -23.25 -7.05
N GLN A 35 3.79 -23.14 -6.89
CA GLN A 35 2.84 -23.38 -7.96
C GLN A 35 2.92 -22.30 -9.04
N ALA A 36 3.06 -21.03 -8.66
CA ALA A 36 3.21 -19.92 -9.60
C ALA A 36 4.42 -20.12 -10.52
N GLY A 37 5.59 -20.45 -9.96
CA GLY A 37 6.80 -20.73 -10.73
C GLY A 37 6.72 -22.01 -11.58
N LYS A 38 5.95 -23.02 -11.16
CA LYS A 38 5.66 -24.20 -11.99
C LYS A 38 4.81 -23.81 -13.21
N LEU A 39 3.75 -23.03 -13.02
CA LEU A 39 2.86 -22.58 -14.09
C LEU A 39 3.56 -21.60 -15.04
N ALA A 40 4.37 -20.68 -14.52
CA ALA A 40 5.15 -19.74 -15.36
C ALA A 40 6.08 -20.49 -16.35
N ARG A 41 6.68 -21.61 -15.91
CA ARG A 41 7.55 -22.44 -16.75
C ARG A 41 6.85 -23.14 -17.90
N THR A 42 5.51 -23.24 -17.89
CA THR A 42 4.77 -23.79 -19.03
C THR A 42 4.49 -22.76 -20.12
N ILE A 43 4.70 -21.46 -19.83
CA ILE A 43 4.49 -20.34 -20.76
C ILE A 43 5.70 -19.36 -20.77
N PRO A 44 6.95 -19.85 -20.85
CA PRO A 44 8.15 -19.04 -20.57
C PRO A 44 8.39 -17.90 -21.57
N HIS A 45 7.78 -17.97 -22.75
CA HIS A 45 7.93 -16.98 -23.82
C HIS A 45 6.89 -15.86 -23.76
N THR A 46 5.86 -15.99 -22.91
CA THR A 46 4.82 -14.95 -22.80
C THR A 46 5.25 -13.86 -21.82
N PRO A 47 4.76 -12.61 -21.98
CA PRO A 47 4.94 -11.56 -20.98
C PRO A 47 4.54 -11.97 -19.57
N GLU A 48 3.45 -12.74 -19.46
CA GLU A 48 2.95 -13.26 -18.18
C GLU A 48 3.91 -14.26 -17.55
N GLY A 49 4.36 -15.29 -18.29
CA GLY A 49 5.27 -16.30 -17.74
C GLY A 49 6.58 -15.67 -17.28
N ARG A 50 7.10 -14.70 -18.06
CA ARG A 50 8.28 -13.93 -17.68
C ARG A 50 8.03 -13.07 -16.44
N LEU A 51 6.87 -12.39 -16.35
CA LEU A 51 6.52 -11.58 -15.19
C LEU A 51 6.46 -12.44 -13.93
N VAL A 52 5.66 -13.51 -13.94
CA VAL A 52 5.49 -14.39 -12.77
C VAL A 52 6.83 -15.02 -12.37
N SER A 53 7.65 -15.45 -13.33
CA SER A 53 8.99 -15.97 -13.05
C SER A 53 9.85 -14.91 -12.36
N GLY A 54 9.94 -13.70 -12.92
CA GLY A 54 10.73 -12.61 -12.35
C GLY A 54 10.25 -12.19 -10.96
N LEU A 55 8.94 -12.19 -10.73
CA LEU A 55 8.34 -11.91 -9.42
C LEU A 55 8.67 -13.00 -8.39
N CYS A 56 8.60 -14.28 -8.76
CA CYS A 56 9.01 -15.38 -7.88
C CYS A 56 10.50 -15.26 -7.52
N ASP A 57 11.35 -14.92 -8.48
CA ASP A 57 12.79 -14.79 -8.26
C ASP A 57 13.15 -13.69 -7.26
N VAL A 58 12.39 -12.59 -7.21
CA VAL A 58 12.64 -11.50 -6.26
C VAL A 58 11.91 -11.67 -4.92
N TYR A 59 10.75 -12.34 -4.87
CA TYR A 59 9.92 -12.41 -3.66
C TYR A 59 9.84 -13.77 -2.96
N ASP A 60 10.13 -14.89 -3.65
CA ASP A 60 10.19 -16.21 -3.02
C ASP A 60 11.48 -16.36 -2.20
N ARG A 61 11.40 -16.04 -0.90
CA ARG A 61 12.53 -16.13 0.03
C ARG A 61 13.16 -17.53 0.11
N THR A 62 12.47 -18.59 -0.31
CA THR A 62 13.02 -19.95 -0.25
C THR A 62 13.93 -20.27 -1.43
N ARG A 63 13.79 -19.54 -2.55
CA ARG A 63 14.49 -19.81 -3.82
C ARG A 63 14.90 -18.53 -4.56
N GLN A 64 15.17 -17.47 -3.81
CA GLN A 64 15.41 -16.13 -4.33
C GLN A 64 16.64 -16.08 -5.26
N ASP A 65 16.46 -15.52 -6.45
CA ASP A 65 17.52 -15.13 -7.39
C ASP A 65 17.26 -13.69 -7.83
N ILE A 66 17.56 -12.75 -6.92
CA ILE A 66 17.24 -11.33 -7.10
C ILE A 66 17.89 -10.77 -8.38
N ARG A 67 19.11 -11.20 -8.72
CA ARG A 67 19.82 -10.70 -9.90
C ARG A 67 19.11 -11.10 -11.19
N ARG A 68 18.68 -12.36 -11.30
CA ARG A 68 17.91 -12.86 -12.43
C ARG A 68 16.54 -12.20 -12.48
N GLY A 69 15.84 -12.16 -11.36
CA GLY A 69 14.52 -11.55 -11.24
C GLY A 69 14.52 -10.09 -11.68
N GLN A 70 15.44 -9.25 -11.17
CA GLN A 70 15.56 -7.86 -11.61
C GLN A 70 15.88 -7.72 -13.10
N LEU A 71 16.71 -8.59 -13.67
CA LEU A 71 16.99 -8.57 -15.10
C LEU A 71 15.71 -8.83 -15.91
N THR A 72 14.97 -9.88 -15.57
CA THR A 72 13.72 -10.23 -16.25
C THR A 72 12.67 -9.12 -16.13
N LEU A 73 12.52 -8.53 -14.94
CA LEU A 73 11.58 -7.41 -14.72
C LEU A 73 12.01 -6.16 -15.51
N ALA A 74 13.30 -5.85 -15.58
CA ALA A 74 13.82 -4.74 -16.38
C ALA A 74 13.57 -4.95 -17.88
N GLU A 75 13.81 -6.15 -18.40
CA GLU A 75 13.54 -6.49 -19.81
C GLU A 75 12.06 -6.34 -20.16
N LEU A 76 11.14 -6.66 -19.24
CA LEU A 76 9.72 -6.45 -19.44
C LEU A 76 9.35 -4.96 -19.42
N PHE A 77 9.81 -4.24 -18.39
CA PHE A 77 9.45 -2.84 -18.16
C PHE A 77 9.92 -1.90 -19.28
N TYR A 78 11.19 -2.03 -19.69
CA TYR A 78 11.82 -1.15 -20.68
C TYR A 78 11.47 -1.50 -22.13
N ASN A 79 10.87 -2.67 -22.39
CA ASN A 79 10.43 -3.05 -23.73
C ASN A 79 9.05 -2.47 -24.04
N ASP A 80 8.98 -1.56 -25.01
CA ASP A 80 7.75 -0.89 -25.44
C ASP A 80 6.72 -1.82 -26.09
N LYS A 81 7.17 -2.98 -26.61
CA LYS A 81 6.32 -4.02 -27.19
C LYS A 81 5.64 -4.90 -26.14
N THR A 82 6.09 -4.87 -24.88
CA THR A 82 5.42 -5.61 -23.80
C THR A 82 4.06 -4.97 -23.53
N PRO A 83 2.96 -5.74 -23.38
CA PRO A 83 1.66 -5.15 -23.06
C PRO A 83 1.71 -4.37 -21.74
N LEU A 84 1.04 -3.21 -21.72
CA LEU A 84 1.16 -2.21 -20.66
C LEU A 84 0.96 -2.78 -19.24
N PRO A 85 -0.05 -3.63 -18.94
CA PRO A 85 -0.23 -4.16 -17.59
C PRO A 85 1.01 -4.91 -17.04
N TYR A 86 1.67 -5.71 -17.89
CA TYR A 86 2.88 -6.44 -17.50
C TYR A 86 4.08 -5.50 -17.31
N ARG A 87 4.17 -4.43 -18.13
CA ARG A 87 5.20 -3.40 -17.97
C ARG A 87 5.05 -2.69 -16.63
N LEU A 88 3.84 -2.27 -16.29
CA LEU A 88 3.56 -1.54 -15.05
C LEU A 88 3.90 -2.38 -13.81
N GLU A 89 3.44 -3.64 -13.77
CA GLU A 89 3.74 -4.54 -12.65
C GLU A 89 5.24 -4.83 -12.54
N ALA A 90 5.91 -5.06 -13.67
CA ALA A 90 7.36 -5.26 -13.70
C ALA A 90 8.13 -4.02 -13.20
N GLY A 91 7.70 -2.82 -13.60
CA GLY A 91 8.30 -1.56 -13.18
C GLY A 91 8.14 -1.32 -11.67
N VAL A 92 6.93 -1.52 -11.12
CA VAL A 92 6.70 -1.40 -9.68
C VAL A 92 7.54 -2.40 -8.89
N ALA A 93 7.58 -3.67 -9.32
CA ALA A 93 8.34 -4.71 -8.65
C ALA A 93 9.86 -4.48 -8.73
N LEU A 94 10.37 -4.06 -9.90
CA LEU A 94 11.78 -3.71 -10.08
C LEU A 94 12.18 -2.52 -9.21
N GLY A 95 11.37 -1.45 -9.22
CA GLY A 95 11.57 -0.27 -8.40
C GLY A 95 11.59 -0.64 -6.91
N ARG A 96 10.61 -1.40 -6.43
CA ARG A 96 10.52 -1.76 -5.01
C ARG A 96 11.65 -2.68 -4.57
N THR A 97 12.02 -3.68 -5.38
CA THR A 97 13.15 -4.57 -5.07
C THR A 97 14.45 -3.76 -5.00
N THR A 98 14.66 -2.85 -5.94
CA THR A 98 15.84 -1.95 -5.96
C THR A 98 15.87 -1.04 -4.72
N GLN A 99 14.74 -0.44 -4.35
CA GLN A 99 14.62 0.40 -3.16
C GLN A 99 14.96 -0.40 -1.88
N LEU A 100 14.37 -1.58 -1.71
CA LEU A 100 14.64 -2.48 -0.58
C LEU A 100 16.12 -2.91 -0.49
N MET A 101 16.76 -3.16 -1.64
CA MET A 101 18.18 -3.47 -1.66
C MET A 101 19.04 -2.28 -1.20
N LYS A 102 18.65 -1.05 -1.55
CA LYS A 102 19.34 0.17 -1.08
C LYS A 102 19.11 0.44 0.41
N GLU A 103 17.91 0.16 0.93
CA GLU A 103 17.62 0.18 2.37
C GLU A 103 18.51 -0.81 3.16
N ARG A 104 18.97 -1.90 2.51
CA ARG A 104 19.85 -2.94 3.06
C ARG A 104 21.19 -3.02 2.33
N ARG A 105 21.82 -1.87 2.07
CA ARG A 105 23.16 -1.78 1.47
C ARG A 105 24.20 -2.66 2.20
N ASP A 106 24.04 -2.88 3.50
CA ASP A 106 24.87 -3.79 4.29
C ASP A 106 24.90 -5.22 3.72
N LEU A 107 23.77 -5.69 3.19
CA LEU A 107 23.64 -7.03 2.60
C LEU A 107 23.98 -7.04 1.11
N TYR A 108 23.53 -6.03 0.38
CA TYR A 108 23.55 -6.07 -1.09
C TYR A 108 24.70 -5.30 -1.74
N ARG A 109 25.39 -4.43 -0.98
CA ARG A 109 26.54 -3.65 -1.45
C ARG A 109 26.25 -2.99 -2.81
N ASP A 110 27.20 -3.04 -3.74
CA ASP A 110 27.10 -2.42 -5.07
C ASP A 110 25.98 -3.01 -5.95
N ALA A 111 25.49 -4.22 -5.63
CA ALA A 111 24.36 -4.80 -6.37
C ALA A 111 23.07 -3.97 -6.21
N ALA A 112 22.95 -3.21 -5.10
CA ALA A 112 21.83 -2.30 -4.87
C ALA A 112 21.82 -1.10 -5.82
N ASP A 113 22.96 -0.76 -6.44
CA ASP A 113 23.11 0.41 -7.31
C ASP A 113 22.89 0.10 -8.80
N ARG A 114 22.61 -1.17 -9.14
CA ARG A 114 22.36 -1.59 -10.53
C ARG A 114 21.23 -0.81 -11.21
N TYR A 115 20.22 -0.41 -10.44
CA TYR A 115 19.06 0.30 -10.94
C TYR A 115 18.76 1.54 -10.08
N ASP A 116 18.07 2.50 -10.69
CA ASP A 116 17.60 3.72 -10.04
C ASP A 116 16.10 3.61 -9.79
N HIS A 117 15.71 3.24 -8.57
CA HIS A 117 14.31 3.05 -8.21
C HIS A 117 13.50 4.35 -8.33
N VAL A 118 14.11 5.52 -8.12
CA VAL A 118 13.41 6.82 -8.25
C VAL A 118 13.00 7.03 -9.70
N LYS A 119 13.95 6.88 -10.64
CA LYS A 119 13.67 6.99 -12.08
C LYS A 119 12.67 5.94 -12.56
N ILE A 120 12.75 4.72 -12.04
CA ILE A 120 11.80 3.65 -12.39
C ILE A 120 10.39 4.02 -11.94
N PHE A 121 10.21 4.42 -10.68
CA PHE A 121 8.89 4.81 -10.17
C PHE A 121 8.34 6.04 -10.92
N GLU A 122 9.14 7.06 -11.17
CA GLU A 122 8.73 8.21 -11.99
C GLU A 122 8.29 7.80 -13.41
N ALA A 123 9.00 6.86 -14.03
CA ALA A 123 8.62 6.33 -15.34
C ALA A 123 7.30 5.54 -15.27
N VAL A 124 7.07 4.72 -14.24
CA VAL A 124 5.78 4.04 -14.02
C VAL A 124 4.64 5.05 -13.89
N ARG A 125 4.83 6.09 -13.06
CA ARG A 125 3.82 7.13 -12.84
C ARG A 125 3.47 7.87 -14.14
N LYS A 126 4.45 8.15 -14.99
CA LYS A 126 4.24 8.77 -16.31
C LYS A 126 3.53 7.85 -17.30
N LEU A 127 3.76 6.53 -17.24
CA LEU A 127 3.16 5.56 -18.16
C LEU A 127 1.67 5.34 -17.94
N ALA A 128 1.20 5.41 -16.68
CA ALA A 128 -0.21 5.20 -16.37
C ALA A 128 -0.68 6.06 -15.17
N PRO A 129 -0.79 7.40 -15.34
CA PRO A 129 -1.29 8.27 -14.29
C PRO A 129 -2.69 7.86 -13.80
N GLY A 130 -2.93 7.90 -12.49
CA GLY A 130 -4.21 7.51 -11.89
C GLY A 130 -4.42 5.99 -11.78
N SER A 131 -3.50 5.16 -12.25
CA SER A 131 -3.59 3.71 -12.11
C SER A 131 -3.17 3.23 -10.71
N SER A 132 -3.45 1.96 -10.40
CA SER A 132 -2.93 1.29 -9.21
C SER A 132 -1.39 1.29 -9.18
N ALA A 133 -0.74 1.20 -10.35
CA ALA A 133 0.71 1.24 -10.49
C ALA A 133 1.30 2.63 -10.18
N ASP A 134 0.66 3.71 -10.66
CA ASP A 134 1.03 5.09 -10.29
C ASP A 134 0.89 5.29 -8.77
N ARG A 135 -0.26 4.90 -8.20
CA ARG A 135 -0.48 4.96 -6.74
C ARG A 135 0.58 4.20 -5.94
N ASN A 136 0.93 2.97 -6.36
CA ASN A 136 1.96 2.17 -5.70
C ASN A 136 3.35 2.81 -5.81
N ALA A 137 3.74 3.26 -7.00
CA ALA A 137 5.01 3.93 -7.23
C ALA A 137 5.11 5.23 -6.39
N PHE A 138 4.03 6.01 -6.34
CA PHE A 138 3.96 7.21 -5.50
C PHE A 138 4.08 6.87 -4.02
N PHE A 139 3.35 5.86 -3.53
CA PHE A 139 3.42 5.42 -2.13
C PHE A 139 4.85 5.10 -1.69
N TYR A 140 5.61 4.38 -2.52
CA TYR A 140 6.99 4.02 -2.20
C TYR A 140 7.95 5.22 -2.23
N LEU A 141 7.79 6.13 -3.18
CA LEU A 141 8.58 7.37 -3.26
C LEU A 141 8.30 8.30 -2.08
N ILE A 142 7.02 8.57 -1.82
CA ILE A 142 6.62 9.57 -0.83
C ILE A 142 7.02 9.16 0.59
N ARG A 143 6.95 7.86 0.89
CA ARG A 143 7.41 7.32 2.17
C ARG A 143 8.90 7.59 2.40
N GLU A 144 9.75 7.30 1.41
CA GLU A 144 11.19 7.55 1.54
C GLU A 144 11.49 9.05 1.71
N ARG A 145 10.79 9.91 0.98
CA ARG A 145 10.95 11.38 1.10
C ARG A 145 10.51 11.89 2.47
N LEU A 146 9.43 11.34 3.05
CA LEU A 146 8.97 11.67 4.40
C LEU A 146 9.91 11.13 5.50
N GLU A 147 10.68 10.07 5.23
CA GLU A 147 11.71 9.57 6.15
C GLU A 147 12.97 10.46 6.16
N ASN A 148 13.17 11.31 5.13
CA ASN A 148 14.25 12.30 5.09
C ASN A 148 13.81 13.65 5.70
N PRO A 149 14.39 14.10 6.83
CA PRO A 149 14.02 15.37 7.48
C PRO A 149 14.16 16.60 6.58
N GLU A 150 15.14 16.62 5.67
CA GLU A 150 15.38 17.76 4.77
C GLU A 150 14.31 17.87 3.68
N GLN A 151 13.61 16.78 3.39
CA GLN A 151 12.59 16.72 2.33
C GLN A 151 11.18 16.62 2.89
N ALA A 152 11.02 16.37 4.19
CA ALA A 152 9.74 16.05 4.79
C ALA A 152 8.66 17.10 4.51
N ASP A 153 9.00 18.40 4.58
CA ASP A 153 8.00 19.46 4.35
C ASP A 153 7.50 19.50 2.91
N ALA A 154 8.41 19.45 1.93
CA ALA A 154 8.07 19.35 0.52
C ALA A 154 7.34 18.03 0.21
N ALA A 155 7.68 16.94 0.89
CA ALA A 155 7.03 15.65 0.72
C ALA A 155 5.57 15.67 1.23
N PHE A 156 5.27 16.36 2.33
CA PHE A 156 3.87 16.55 2.74
C PHE A 156 3.07 17.37 1.71
N GLU A 157 3.66 18.42 1.13
CA GLU A 157 3.01 19.19 0.06
C GLU A 157 2.76 18.35 -1.20
N GLU A 158 3.73 17.50 -1.57
CA GLU A 158 3.58 16.56 -2.67
C GLU A 158 2.48 15.52 -2.39
N LEU A 159 2.40 15.01 -1.16
CA LEU A 159 1.35 14.08 -0.71
C LEU A 159 -0.05 14.68 -0.85
N GLU A 160 -0.27 15.90 -0.34
CA GLU A 160 -1.55 16.59 -0.48
C GLU A 160 -1.88 16.92 -1.94
N THR A 161 -0.87 17.33 -2.71
CA THR A 161 -1.03 17.59 -4.14
C THR A 161 -1.44 16.33 -4.89
N PHE A 162 -0.86 15.18 -4.57
CA PHE A 162 -1.26 13.91 -5.13
C PHE A 162 -2.73 13.60 -4.82
N PHE A 163 -3.18 13.73 -3.57
CA PHE A 163 -4.60 13.50 -3.22
C PHE A 163 -5.55 14.43 -3.96
N ARG A 164 -5.19 15.70 -4.10
CA ARG A 164 -6.00 16.72 -4.77
C ARG A 164 -6.11 16.45 -6.27
N ASP A 165 -5.00 16.06 -6.90
CA ASP A 165 -4.88 15.99 -8.36
C ASP A 165 -5.07 14.56 -8.90
N PHE A 166 -5.23 13.55 -8.03
CA PHE A 166 -5.43 12.16 -8.44
C PHE A 166 -6.74 11.98 -9.21
N ARG A 167 -6.63 11.68 -10.50
CA ARG A 167 -7.77 11.49 -11.43
C ARG A 167 -8.22 10.04 -11.59
N GLY A 168 -7.55 9.10 -10.91
CA GLY A 168 -7.88 7.69 -10.95
C GLY A 168 -9.08 7.31 -10.09
N ASP A 169 -9.34 6.00 -9.96
CA ASP A 169 -10.36 5.51 -9.02
C ASP A 169 -9.95 5.81 -7.58
N ARG A 170 -10.74 6.63 -6.88
CA ARG A 170 -10.48 7.01 -5.48
C ARG A 170 -10.42 5.81 -4.53
N LYS A 171 -10.99 4.65 -4.90
CA LYS A 171 -10.83 3.39 -4.16
C LYS A 171 -9.38 2.91 -4.05
N LEU A 172 -8.46 3.48 -4.83
CA LEU A 172 -7.03 3.21 -4.75
C LEU A 172 -6.29 4.02 -3.68
N LEU A 173 -6.89 5.10 -3.16
CA LEU A 173 -6.29 6.03 -2.20
C LEU A 173 -6.24 5.58 -0.73
N PRO A 174 -7.04 4.64 -0.21
CA PRO A 174 -7.02 4.27 1.21
C PRO A 174 -5.63 3.93 1.77
N PRO A 175 -4.73 3.21 1.07
CA PRO A 175 -3.37 2.98 1.55
C PRO A 175 -2.55 4.27 1.75
N LEU A 176 -2.73 5.28 0.89
CA LEU A 176 -2.08 6.58 1.06
C LEU A 176 -2.68 7.36 2.22
N HIS A 177 -3.99 7.28 2.45
CA HIS A 177 -4.63 7.92 3.61
C HIS A 177 -4.12 7.36 4.94
N LEU A 178 -3.89 6.04 5.01
CA LEU A 178 -3.26 5.41 6.18
C LEU A 178 -1.81 5.87 6.38
N LEU A 179 -1.03 5.97 5.30
CA LEU A 179 0.33 6.54 5.37
C LEU A 179 0.28 7.98 5.87
N ALA A 180 -0.58 8.82 5.30
CA ALA A 180 -0.75 10.20 5.69
C ALA A 180 -1.12 10.34 7.17
N GLU A 181 -2.11 9.59 7.67
CA GLU A 181 -2.47 9.60 9.09
C GLU A 181 -1.26 9.31 9.98
N TYR A 182 -0.55 8.23 9.70
CA TYR A 182 0.62 7.83 10.46
C TYR A 182 1.71 8.91 10.45
N GLU A 183 2.03 9.46 9.28
CA GLU A 183 3.14 10.39 9.11
C GLU A 183 2.82 11.78 9.69
N TYR A 184 1.59 12.28 9.54
CA TYR A 184 1.17 13.52 10.19
C TYR A 184 1.27 13.44 11.72
N ILE A 185 0.93 12.29 12.32
CA ILE A 185 1.12 12.07 13.76
C ILE A 185 2.60 11.98 14.11
N ARG A 186 3.35 11.13 13.40
CA ARG A 186 4.74 10.78 13.72
C ARG A 186 5.67 11.98 13.60
N LEU A 187 5.57 12.72 12.51
CA LEU A 187 6.53 13.78 12.16
C LEU A 187 6.09 15.16 12.66
N ARG A 188 4.78 15.44 12.63
CA ARG A 188 4.25 16.79 12.89
C ARG A 188 3.38 16.91 14.14
N ARG A 189 2.96 15.78 14.73
CA ARG A 189 1.89 15.74 15.75
C ARG A 189 0.63 16.48 15.30
N ASP A 190 0.38 16.51 13.99
CA ASP A 190 -0.77 17.18 13.39
C ASP A 190 -1.96 16.22 13.40
N TYR A 191 -2.63 16.16 14.54
CA TYR A 191 -3.78 15.29 14.73
C TYR A 191 -4.99 15.69 13.88
N LYS A 192 -5.07 16.95 13.43
CA LYS A 192 -6.19 17.44 12.64
C LYS A 192 -6.11 16.87 11.22
N ASN A 193 -4.96 17.00 10.56
CA ASN A 193 -4.76 16.40 9.25
C ASN A 193 -4.75 14.87 9.31
N ALA A 194 -4.19 14.29 10.38
CA ALA A 194 -4.26 12.85 10.58
C ALA A 194 -5.71 12.33 10.66
N ALA A 195 -6.57 12.96 11.46
CA ALA A 195 -7.98 12.58 11.55
C ALA A 195 -8.73 12.79 10.23
N ARG A 196 -8.44 13.88 9.49
CA ARG A 196 -9.01 14.15 8.16
C ARG A 196 -8.72 13.00 7.20
N HIS A 197 -7.46 12.60 7.05
CA HIS A 197 -7.11 11.51 6.14
C HIS A 197 -7.64 10.15 6.59
N LEU A 198 -7.62 9.86 7.90
CA LEU A 198 -8.17 8.61 8.39
C LEU A 198 -9.67 8.50 8.12
N MET A 199 -10.40 9.62 8.24
CA MET A 199 -11.82 9.72 7.91
C MET A 199 -12.06 9.53 6.41
N GLU A 200 -11.35 10.27 5.55
CA GLU A 200 -11.43 10.13 4.08
C GLU A 200 -11.14 8.68 3.63
N GLY A 201 -10.09 8.06 4.18
CA GLY A 201 -9.76 6.66 3.90
C GLY A 201 -10.82 5.67 4.40
N TYR A 202 -11.40 5.90 5.58
CA TYR A 202 -12.46 5.06 6.13
C TYR A 202 -13.77 5.15 5.34
N GLU A 203 -14.14 6.35 4.89
CA GLU A 203 -15.34 6.58 4.08
C GLU A 203 -15.27 5.85 2.73
N ILE A 204 -14.08 5.78 2.13
CA ILE A 204 -13.83 4.97 0.92
C ILE A 204 -13.84 3.47 1.26
N GLY A 205 -13.25 3.11 2.40
CA GLY A 205 -13.17 1.75 2.93
C GLY A 205 -11.78 1.14 2.80
N PHE A 206 -11.30 0.54 3.90
CA PHE A 206 -10.03 -0.18 3.91
C PHE A 206 -10.24 -1.67 3.56
N ALA A 207 -9.51 -2.16 2.57
CA ALA A 207 -9.64 -3.53 2.07
C ALA A 207 -9.33 -4.60 3.14
N ASN A 208 -8.39 -4.32 4.06
CA ASN A 208 -8.10 -5.22 5.19
C ASN A 208 -9.14 -4.98 6.30
N PRO A 209 -9.95 -5.99 6.68
CA PRO A 209 -10.96 -5.84 7.73
C PRO A 209 -10.40 -5.39 9.08
N ASN A 210 -9.16 -5.78 9.41
CA ASN A 210 -8.49 -5.37 10.64
C ASN A 210 -8.10 -3.89 10.60
N GLU A 211 -7.61 -3.39 9.46
CA GLU A 211 -7.37 -1.95 9.27
C GLU A 211 -8.67 -1.16 9.26
N ASN A 212 -9.74 -1.72 8.70
CA ASN A 212 -11.05 -1.06 8.70
C ASN A 212 -11.62 -0.90 10.11
N ARG A 213 -11.57 -1.97 10.90
CA ARG A 213 -11.94 -1.93 12.32
C ARG A 213 -11.02 -1.00 13.10
N GLY A 214 -9.70 -1.17 12.95
CA GLY A 214 -8.70 -0.38 13.68
C GLY A 214 -8.80 1.11 13.36
N GLY A 215 -9.02 1.47 12.09
CA GLY A 215 -9.19 2.84 11.62
C GLY A 215 -10.39 3.53 12.27
N LEU A 216 -11.55 2.87 12.35
CA LEU A 216 -12.73 3.42 13.02
C LEU A 216 -12.47 3.71 14.52
N PHE A 217 -11.80 2.80 15.23
CA PHE A 217 -11.42 3.03 16.62
C PHE A 217 -10.41 4.17 16.76
N ARG A 218 -9.36 4.19 15.92
CA ARG A 218 -8.35 5.26 15.91
C ARG A 218 -8.99 6.61 15.65
N LEU A 219 -9.95 6.69 14.72
CA LEU A 219 -10.66 7.92 14.40
C LEU A 219 -11.43 8.46 15.60
N ALA A 220 -12.22 7.63 16.28
CA ALA A 220 -12.91 8.00 17.52
C ALA A 220 -11.94 8.45 18.61
N PHE A 221 -10.82 7.73 18.77
CA PHE A 221 -9.78 8.07 19.73
C PHE A 221 -9.10 9.41 19.44
N LEU A 222 -8.79 9.72 18.18
CA LEU A 222 -8.20 10.99 17.78
C LEU A 222 -9.14 12.15 18.13
N PHE A 223 -10.43 12.05 17.78
CA PHE A 223 -11.41 13.07 18.15
C PHE A 223 -11.55 13.22 19.66
N HIS A 224 -11.51 12.12 20.42
CA HIS A 224 -11.62 12.17 21.87
C HIS A 224 -10.38 12.73 22.57
N LYS A 225 -9.21 12.09 22.41
CA LYS A 225 -8.02 12.34 23.23
C LYS A 225 -7.05 13.35 22.63
N LYS A 226 -7.17 13.67 21.33
CA LYS A 226 -6.22 14.56 20.64
C LYS A 226 -6.85 15.87 20.17
N LEU A 227 -8.07 15.82 19.65
CA LEU A 227 -8.78 17.00 19.13
C LEU A 227 -9.81 17.56 20.10
N ASN A 228 -10.21 16.80 21.13
CA ASN A 228 -11.25 17.17 22.09
C ASN A 228 -12.61 17.52 21.42
N ASP A 229 -12.90 16.88 20.29
CA ASP A 229 -14.18 16.98 19.58
C ASP A 229 -15.12 15.88 20.09
N LYS A 230 -15.89 16.22 21.12
CA LYS A 230 -16.81 15.26 21.77
C LYS A 230 -17.88 14.74 20.81
N PRO A 231 -18.59 15.58 20.02
CA PRO A 231 -19.60 15.09 19.08
C PRO A 231 -19.06 14.01 18.13
N MET A 232 -17.90 14.25 17.52
CA MET A 232 -17.29 13.30 16.58
C MET A 232 -16.77 12.05 17.29
N ALA A 233 -16.20 12.18 18.49
CA ALA A 233 -15.79 11.05 19.31
C ALA A 233 -16.98 10.12 19.62
N VAL A 234 -18.10 10.69 20.10
CA VAL A 234 -19.31 9.93 20.44
C VAL A 234 -19.86 9.22 19.21
N LYS A 235 -19.99 9.93 18.08
CA LYS A 235 -20.44 9.36 16.79
C LYS A 235 -19.64 8.10 16.45
N TYR A 236 -18.31 8.20 16.41
CA TYR A 236 -17.48 7.09 15.94
C TYR A 236 -17.30 5.98 16.98
N PHE A 237 -17.32 6.25 18.28
CA PHE A 237 -17.35 5.17 19.28
C PHE A 237 -18.67 4.38 19.24
N LYS A 238 -19.82 5.06 19.09
CA LYS A 238 -21.12 4.37 18.93
C LYS A 238 -21.14 3.53 17.64
N GLU A 239 -20.64 4.09 16.54
CA GLU A 239 -20.51 3.35 15.28
C GLU A 239 -19.59 2.12 15.42
N TYR A 240 -18.46 2.27 16.12
CA TYR A 240 -17.53 1.19 16.39
C TYR A 240 -18.21 0.04 17.16
N LEU A 241 -18.92 0.36 18.25
CA LEU A 241 -19.61 -0.62 19.06
C LEU A 241 -20.74 -1.32 18.31
N LYS A 242 -21.45 -0.60 17.43
CA LYS A 242 -22.49 -1.18 16.57
C LYS A 242 -21.90 -2.19 15.58
N ARG A 243 -20.78 -1.86 14.93
CA ARG A 243 -20.16 -2.73 13.91
C ARG A 243 -19.32 -3.86 14.50
N TYR A 244 -18.68 -3.62 15.64
CA TYR A 244 -17.69 -4.51 16.23
C TYR A 244 -17.91 -4.75 17.74
N PRO A 245 -19.11 -5.18 18.17
CA PRO A 245 -19.47 -5.28 19.60
C PRO A 245 -18.60 -6.23 20.41
N TYR A 246 -18.03 -7.26 19.75
CA TYR A 246 -17.20 -8.30 20.36
C TYR A 246 -15.69 -8.07 20.17
N SER A 247 -15.29 -6.90 19.66
CA SER A 247 -13.87 -6.55 19.57
C SER A 247 -13.26 -6.39 20.97
N GLY A 248 -11.98 -6.77 21.14
CA GLY A 248 -11.24 -6.50 22.38
C GLY A 248 -11.18 -5.00 22.73
N GLN A 249 -11.23 -4.11 21.73
CA GLN A 249 -11.28 -2.66 21.97
C GLN A 249 -12.70 -2.15 22.28
N ALA A 250 -13.74 -2.97 22.19
CA ALA A 250 -15.12 -2.56 22.50
C ALA A 250 -15.28 -2.16 23.98
N VAL A 251 -14.57 -2.85 24.89
CA VAL A 251 -14.54 -2.47 26.31
C VAL A 251 -13.95 -1.06 26.48
N VAL A 252 -12.89 -0.74 25.74
CA VAL A 252 -12.24 0.57 25.79
C VAL A 252 -13.14 1.66 25.18
N ALA A 253 -13.82 1.36 24.07
CA ALA A 253 -14.78 2.28 23.45
C ALA A 253 -15.96 2.60 24.37
N ARG A 254 -16.51 1.60 25.08
CA ARG A 254 -17.57 1.82 26.09
C ARG A 254 -17.10 2.74 27.22
N ARG A 255 -15.94 2.46 27.80
CA ARG A 255 -15.35 3.32 28.85
C ARG A 255 -15.17 4.76 28.38
N PHE A 256 -14.71 4.98 27.14
CA PHE A 256 -14.58 6.34 26.62
C PHE A 256 -15.91 7.03 26.33
N LEU A 257 -16.97 6.29 25.99
CA LEU A 257 -18.32 6.86 25.93
C LEU A 257 -18.84 7.25 27.32
N GLU A 258 -18.59 6.42 28.34
CA GLU A 258 -18.91 6.74 29.74
C GLU A 258 -18.17 8.00 30.21
N ASP A 259 -16.85 8.10 29.95
CA ASP A 259 -16.03 9.29 30.23
C ASP A 259 -16.59 10.55 29.55
N LEU A 260 -17.26 10.40 28.40
CA LEU A 260 -17.88 11.48 27.63
C LEU A 260 -19.30 11.82 28.11
N GLY A 261 -19.84 11.11 29.10
CA GLY A 261 -21.20 11.31 29.62
C GLY A 261 -22.29 10.54 28.87
N GLU A 262 -21.92 9.65 27.96
CA GLU A 262 -22.84 8.84 27.14
C GLU A 262 -23.07 7.43 27.71
N GLY A 263 -22.69 7.20 28.98
CA GLY A 263 -22.76 5.92 29.68
C GLY A 263 -24.16 5.52 30.20
N GLY A 264 -25.21 6.24 29.81
CA GLY A 264 -26.58 5.95 30.22
C GLY A 264 -27.19 4.86 29.33
N ALA A 265 -27.50 3.71 29.92
CA ALA A 265 -28.20 2.60 29.27
C ALA A 265 -29.45 3.08 28.51
N GLU A 266 -29.54 2.74 27.23
CA GLU A 266 -30.86 2.48 26.62
C GLU A 266 -31.48 1.36 27.46
N LYS A 267 -32.51 1.72 28.24
CA LYS A 267 -33.40 0.79 28.93
C LYS A 267 -34.27 0.07 27.92
#